data_AF-A0A6L7ACK3-F1
#
_entry.id   AF-A0A6L7ACK3-F1
#
_cell.length_a   1.000
_cell.length_b   1.000
_cell.length_c   1.000
_cell.angle_alpha   90.00
_cell.angle_beta   90.00
_cell.angle_gamma   90.00
#
_symmetry.space_group_name_H-M   'P 1'
#
loop_
_entity.id
_entity.type
_entity.pdbx_description
1 polymer ?
#
loop_
_entity_poly.entity_id
_entity_poly.type
_entity_poly.pdbx_seq_one_letter_code
_entity_poly.pdbx_strand_id
1 'polypeptide(L)'
;MDMINIGYSGASTAQVELNVTAQNTANAMTTGYTRQVAEISTIGASGGSPNSAGNGVQVDSIRRVSNQYQVNQVWYAASDYGYYSTQQGYL
;
A
#
# COMPACT_ATOMS: atom_id res chain seq x y z
N MET A 1 -4.10 -4.48 -28.12
CA MET A 1 -2.69 -4.57 -27.65
C MET A 1 -2.17 -5.97 -27.95
N ASP A 2 -0.94 -6.10 -28.44
CA ASP A 2 -0.34 -7.41 -28.76
C ASP A 2 0.15 -8.15 -27.51
N MET A 3 0.24 -9.48 -27.58
CA MET A 3 0.68 -10.36 -26.48
C MET A 3 2.02 -9.92 -25.86
N ILE A 4 2.96 -9.46 -26.68
CA ILE A 4 4.28 -8.99 -26.23
C ILE A 4 4.13 -7.78 -25.30
N ASN A 5 3.23 -6.84 -25.63
CA ASN A 5 3.00 -5.66 -24.79
C ASN A 5 2.31 -6.03 -23.47
N ILE A 6 1.44 -7.04 -23.48
CA ILE A 6 0.84 -7.59 -22.25
C ILE A 6 1.92 -8.21 -21.37
N GLY A 7 2.77 -9.07 -21.93
CA GLY A 7 3.89 -9.67 -21.19
C GLY A 7 4.88 -8.63 -20.64
N TYR A 8 5.18 -7.61 -21.45
CA TYR A 8 6.01 -6.47 -21.04
C TYR A 8 5.37 -5.69 -19.88
N SER A 9 4.06 -5.41 -19.94
CA SER A 9 3.35 -4.71 -18.86
C SER A 9 3.41 -5.47 -17.54
N GLY A 10 3.30 -6.80 -17.58
CA GLY A 10 3.44 -7.67 -16.40
C GLY A 10 4.86 -7.66 -15.84
N ALA A 11 5.87 -7.81 -16.71
CA ALA A 11 7.27 -7.79 -16.29
C ALA A 11 7.69 -6.44 -15.70
N SER A 12 7.26 -5.34 -16.32
CA SER A 12 7.53 -3.99 -15.83
C SER A 12 6.84 -3.72 -14.49
N THR A 13 5.59 -4.15 -14.34
CA THR A 13 4.86 -4.05 -13.06
C THR A 13 5.56 -4.85 -11.96
N ALA A 14 5.96 -6.10 -12.24
CA ALA A 14 6.70 -6.94 -11.29
C ALA A 14 8.05 -6.31 -10.87
N GLN A 15 8.74 -5.63 -11.79
CA GLN A 15 9.96 -4.89 -11.46
C GLN A 15 9.69 -3.78 -10.44
N VAL A 16 8.57 -3.06 -10.56
CA VAL A 16 8.18 -2.04 -9.58
C VAL A 16 7.88 -2.67 -8.22
N GLU A 17 7.14 -3.79 -8.18
CA GLU A 17 6.87 -4.51 -6.92
C GLU A 17 8.15 -4.97 -6.21
N LEU A 18 9.10 -5.51 -6.97
CA LEU A 18 10.40 -5.92 -6.45
C LEU A 18 11.17 -4.73 -5.87
N ASN A 19 11.14 -3.58 -6.54
CA ASN A 19 11.76 -2.36 -6.03
C ASN A 19 11.10 -1.87 -4.73
N VAL A 20 9.77 -1.89 -4.65
CA VAL A 20 9.05 -1.54 -3.40
C VAL A 20 9.43 -2.50 -2.28
N THR A 21 9.52 -3.80 -2.57
CA THR A 21 9.92 -4.83 -1.61
C THR A 21 11.37 -4.64 -1.14
N ALA A 22 12.27 -4.31 -2.05
CA ALA A 22 13.67 -4.00 -1.72
C ALA A 22 13.75 -2.77 -0.81
N GLN A 23 13.01 -1.69 -1.11
CA GLN A 23 12.94 -0.50 -0.27
C GLN A 23 12.38 -0.78 1.11
N ASN A 24 11.32 -1.59 1.20
CA ASN A 24 10.74 -2.02 2.48
C ASN A 24 11.75 -2.80 3.33
N THR A 25 12.55 -3.66 2.69
CA THR A 25 13.55 -4.48 3.37
C THR A 25 14.72 -3.62 3.85
N ALA A 26 15.23 -2.74 2.99
CA ALA A 26 16.34 -1.84 3.32
C ALA A 26 16.01 -0.88 4.47
N ASN A 27 14.75 -0.42 4.55
CA ASN A 27 14.30 0.53 5.56
C ASN A 27 13.54 -0.11 6.74
N ALA A 28 13.54 -1.44 6.86
CA ALA A 28 12.77 -2.15 7.87
C ALA A 28 13.14 -1.75 9.32
N MET A 29 14.38 -1.33 9.55
CA MET A 29 14.89 -0.91 10.86
C MET A 29 14.94 0.61 11.06
N THR A 30 14.41 1.38 10.11
CA THR A 30 14.37 2.84 10.22
C THR A 30 13.16 3.25 11.05
N THR A 31 13.39 3.88 12.20
CA THR A 31 12.33 4.40 13.07
C THR A 31 11.40 5.34 12.30
N GLY A 32 10.09 5.12 12.41
CA GLY A 32 9.08 5.92 11.70
C GLY A 32 8.86 5.53 10.24
N TYR A 33 9.58 4.54 9.70
CA TYR A 33 9.31 4.02 8.37
C TYR A 33 7.95 3.32 8.32
N THR A 34 7.21 3.56 7.23
CA THR A 34 5.94 2.88 6.94
C THR A 34 6.14 2.08 5.67
N ARG A 35 5.76 0.80 5.72
CA ARG A 35 5.82 -0.10 4.57
C ARG A 35 5.03 0.48 3.41
N GLN A 36 5.55 0.31 2.21
CA GLN A 36 4.91 0.68 0.96
C GLN A 36 4.41 -0.56 0.21
N VAL A 37 3.30 -0.44 -0.51
CA VAL A 37 2.71 -1.50 -1.33
C VAL A 37 2.34 -0.90 -2.68
N ALA A 38 2.74 -1.55 -3.76
CA ALA A 38 2.31 -1.18 -5.10
C ALA A 38 0.88 -1.71 -5.32
N GLU A 39 -0.03 -0.81 -5.69
CA GLU A 39 -1.40 -1.13 -6.06
C GLU A 39 -1.45 -1.35 -7.57
N ILE A 40 -1.97 -2.50 -7.99
CA ILE A 40 -1.97 -2.92 -9.39
C ILE A 40 -3.41 -3.04 -9.87
N SER A 41 -3.69 -2.52 -11.06
CA SER A 41 -4.95 -2.71 -11.74
C SER A 41 -4.78 -3.33 -13.12
N THR A 42 -5.85 -3.95 -13.59
CA THR A 42 -5.96 -4.44 -14.94
C THR A 42 -6.28 -3.30 -15.89
N ILE A 43 -5.54 -3.21 -16.99
CA ILE A 43 -5.89 -2.31 -18.09
C ILE A 43 -7.06 -2.96 -18.85
N GLY A 44 -8.23 -2.32 -18.75
CA GLY A 44 -9.44 -2.78 -19.41
C GLY A 44 -9.30 -2.90 -20.93
N ALA A 45 -10.15 -3.72 -21.53
CA ALA A 45 -10.27 -3.81 -22.98
C ALA A 45 -10.58 -2.44 -23.59
N SER A 46 -9.95 -2.11 -24.72
CA SER A 46 -10.34 -0.95 -25.51
C SER A 46 -11.78 -1.14 -25.98
N GLY A 47 -12.65 -0.15 -25.73
CA GLY A 47 -14.08 -0.25 -26.02
C GLY A 47 -14.36 -0.67 -27.47
N GLY A 48 -15.31 -1.59 -27.65
CA GLY A 48 -15.75 -2.07 -28.97
C GLY A 48 -15.42 -3.52 -29.32
N SER A 49 -14.73 -4.27 -28.45
CA SER A 49 -14.46 -5.70 -28.65
C SER A 49 -15.04 -6.56 -27.51
N PRO A 50 -16.23 -7.18 -27.70
CA PRO A 50 -16.88 -8.04 -26.70
C PRO A 50 -16.03 -9.24 -26.26
N ASN A 51 -15.03 -9.62 -27.07
CA ASN A 51 -14.16 -10.78 -26.84
C ASN A 51 -12.74 -10.39 -26.42
N SER A 52 -12.51 -9.14 -25.99
CA SER A 52 -11.18 -8.72 -25.55
C SER A 52 -10.87 -9.24 -24.15
N ALA A 53 -9.74 -9.93 -24.01
CA ALA A 53 -9.22 -10.43 -22.73
C ALA A 53 -8.60 -9.35 -21.83
N GLY A 54 -8.62 -8.07 -22.25
CA GLY A 54 -7.93 -6.96 -21.59
C GLY A 54 -6.60 -6.60 -22.25
N ASN A 55 -5.93 -5.58 -21.70
CA ASN A 55 -4.74 -4.96 -22.27
C ASN A 55 -3.49 -5.07 -21.38
N GLY A 56 -3.54 -5.91 -20.33
CA GLY A 56 -2.43 -6.14 -19.41
C GLY A 56 -2.68 -5.52 -18.03
N VAL A 57 -1.59 -5.18 -17.33
CA VAL A 57 -1.64 -4.63 -15.96
C VAL A 57 -0.78 -3.38 -15.86
N GLN A 58 -1.09 -2.54 -14.88
CA GLN A 58 -0.31 -1.36 -14.54
C GLN A 58 -0.26 -1.13 -13.03
N VAL A 59 0.77 -0.43 -12.57
CA VAL A 59 0.83 0.10 -11.21
C VAL A 59 0.05 1.41 -11.16
N ASP A 60 -1.03 1.46 -10.38
CA ASP A 60 -1.82 2.67 -10.19
C ASP A 60 -1.16 3.63 -9.22
N SER A 61 -0.65 3.10 -8.10
CA SER A 61 -0.02 3.91 -7.05
C SER A 61 0.86 3.06 -6.14
N ILE A 62 1.72 3.73 -5.36
CA ILE A 62 2.44 3.11 -4.24
C ILE A 62 1.86 3.70 -2.95
N ARG A 63 1.14 2.86 -2.19
CA ARG A 63 0.44 3.27 -0.98
C ARG A 63 1.24 2.87 0.26
N ARG A 64 1.20 3.71 1.29
CA ARG A 64 1.76 3.40 2.61
C ARG A 64 0.78 2.56 3.43
N VAL A 65 1.28 1.54 4.11
CA VAL A 65 0.50 0.64 4.97
C VAL A 65 0.93 0.81 6.41
N SER A 66 0.04 1.38 7.22
CA SER A 66 0.14 1.43 8.68
C SER A 66 -0.70 0.32 9.31
N ASN A 67 -0.29 -0.13 10.50
CA ASN A 67 -1.09 -1.06 11.29
C ASN A 67 -2.15 -0.29 12.08
N GLN A 68 -3.39 -0.26 11.58
CA GLN A 68 -4.49 0.47 12.22
C GLN A 68 -4.77 -0.02 13.65
N TYR A 69 -4.55 -1.31 13.95
CA TYR A 69 -4.73 -1.82 15.30
C TYR A 69 -3.74 -1.18 16.28
N GLN A 70 -2.46 -1.09 15.92
CA GLN A 70 -1.45 -0.43 16.75
C GLN A 70 -1.73 1.06 16.92
N VAL A 71 -2.21 1.74 15.87
CA VAL A 71 -2.65 3.14 15.96
C VAL A 71 -3.80 3.28 16.97
N ASN A 72 -4.80 2.41 16.90
CA ASN A 72 -5.93 2.43 17.83
C ASN A 72 -5.50 2.15 19.28
N GLN A 73 -4.56 1.22 19.50
CA GLN A 73 -4.04 0.93 20.84
C GLN A 73 -3.36 2.16 21.48
N VAL A 74 -2.57 2.91 20.71
CA VAL A 74 -1.95 4.16 21.19
C VAL A 74 -3.01 5.20 21.51
N TRP A 75 -4.06 5.32 20.69
CA TRP A 75 -5.16 6.26 20.95
C TRP A 75 -5.95 5.92 22.21
N TYR A 76 -6.24 4.64 22.46
CA TYR A 76 -6.89 4.22 23.70
C TYR A 76 -6.01 4.50 24.92
N ALA A 77 -4.73 4.11 24.88
CA ALA A 77 -3.80 4.36 25.97
C ALA A 77 -3.64 5.87 26.27
N ALA A 78 -3.59 6.71 25.24
CA ALA A 78 -3.53 8.17 25.39
C ALA A 78 -4.82 8.75 25.98
N SER A 79 -5.98 8.21 25.59
CA SER A 79 -7.28 8.61 26.12
C SER A 79 -7.42 8.26 27.61
N ASP A 80 -7.05 7.03 27.98
CA ASP A 80 -7.05 6.55 29.36
C ASP A 80 -6.09 7.38 30.23
N TYR A 81 -4.88 7.65 29.73
CA TYR A 81 -3.93 8.53 30.41
C TYR A 81 -4.47 9.96 30.61
N GLY A 82 -5.13 10.53 29.59
CA GLY A 82 -5.80 11.82 29.67
C GLY A 82 -6.90 11.85 30.74
N TYR A 83 -7.70 10.79 30.83
CA TYR A 83 -8.73 10.64 31.84
C TYR A 83 -8.15 10.62 33.26
N TYR A 84 -7.15 9.77 33.52
CA TYR A 84 -6.54 9.65 34.85
C TYR A 84 -5.75 10.90 35.27
N SER A 85 -5.01 11.52 34.35
CA SER A 85 -4.26 12.76 34.64
C SER A 85 -5.18 13.92 34.99
N THR A 86 -6.33 14.03 34.31
CA THR A 86 -7.36 15.02 34.62
C THR A 86 -7.93 14.78 36.02
N GLN A 87 -8.28 13.54 36.36
CA GLN A 87 -8.80 13.21 37.69
C GLN A 87 -7.78 13.50 38.81
N GLN A 88 -6.49 13.23 38.57
CA GLN A 88 -5.43 13.47 39.52
C GLN A 88 -5.12 14.97 39.73
N GLY A 89 -5.37 15.82 38.73
CA GLY A 89 -5.26 17.28 38.87
C GLY A 89 -6.40 17.95 39.63
N TYR A 90 -7.51 17.23 39.86
CA TYR A 90 -8.65 17.70 40.65
C TYR A 90 -8.64 17.20 42.11
N LEU A 91 -7.64 16.39 42.49
CA LEU A 91 -7.38 15.89 43.85
C LEU A 91 -6.24 16.69 44.49
#